data_AF-H8KPS9-F1
#
_entry.id   AF-H8KPS9-F1
#
_cell.length_a   1.000
_cell.length_b   1.000
_cell.length_c   1.000
_cell.angle_alpha   90.00
_cell.angle_beta   90.00
_cell.angle_gamma   90.00
#
_symmetry.space_group_name_H-M   'P 1'
#
loop_
_entity.id
_entity.type
_entity.pdbx_description
1 polymer ?
#
loop_
_entity_poly.entity_id
_entity_poly.type
_entity_poly.pdbx_seq_one_letter_code
_entity_poly.pdbx_strand_id
1 'polypeptide(L)'
;MEQFDLNEQYKLYLQRVGLKEVHMSPIQRIETKRAFFGACGQMLLLMRDDIGAIEDDNKAIEAMDNLLNQVGNFWLNESGKHN
;
A
#
# COMPACT_ATOMS: atom_id res chain seq x y z
N MET A 1 22.03 -4.76 9.24
CA MET A 1 21.14 -4.09 8.28
C MET A 1 19.71 -4.44 8.67
N GLU A 2 19.05 -3.61 9.47
CA GLU A 2 17.63 -3.78 9.84
C GLU A 2 16.87 -2.47 9.54
N GLN A 3 17.06 -1.90 8.35
CA GLN A 3 16.53 -0.55 8.07
C GLN A 3 15.10 -0.57 7.48
N PHE A 4 14.62 -1.72 6.98
CA PHE A 4 13.31 -1.84 6.35
C PHE A 4 12.62 -3.17 6.73
N ASP A 5 11.68 -3.11 7.69
CA ASP A 5 10.88 -4.26 8.14
C ASP A 5 9.39 -4.05 7.78
N LEU A 6 8.80 -5.01 7.08
CA LEU A 6 7.38 -4.99 6.70
C LEU A 6 6.42 -5.08 7.89
N ASN A 7 6.83 -5.66 9.02
CA ASN A 7 6.03 -5.62 10.24
C ASN A 7 5.98 -4.21 10.83
N GLU A 8 7.05 -3.44 10.76
CA GLU A 8 7.03 -2.02 11.17
C GLU A 8 6.17 -1.19 10.22
N GLN A 9 6.22 -1.46 8.91
CA GLN A 9 5.32 -0.83 7.95
C GLN A 9 3.85 -1.21 8.19
N TYR A 10 3.58 -2.45 8.60
CA TYR A 10 2.23 -2.88 8.97
C TYR A 10 1.70 -2.10 10.18
N LYS A 11 2.52 -1.90 11.22
CA LYS A 11 2.15 -1.08 12.39
C LYS A 11 1.86 0.36 11.98
N LEU A 12 2.70 0.95 11.13
CA LEU A 12 2.49 2.30 10.61
C LEU A 12 1.21 2.39 9.76
N TYR A 13 0.93 1.39 8.94
CA TYR A 13 -0.31 1.29 8.17
C TYR A 13 -1.52 1.32 9.10
N LEU A 14 -1.56 0.45 10.11
CA LEU A 14 -2.66 0.41 11.09
C LEU A 14 -2.85 1.76 11.78
N GLN A 15 -1.77 2.43 12.16
CA GLN A 15 -1.82 3.77 12.74
C GLN A 15 -2.43 4.80 11.76
N ARG A 16 -2.01 4.80 10.49
CA ARG A 16 -2.50 5.73 9.45
C ARG A 16 -3.99 5.54 9.16
N VAL A 17 -4.47 4.31 9.15
CA VAL A 17 -5.90 4.00 8.91
C VAL A 17 -6.74 3.98 10.19
N GLY A 18 -6.18 4.36 11.34
CA GLY A 18 -6.90 4.47 12.61
C GLY A 18 -7.33 3.12 13.22
N LEU A 19 -6.71 2.02 12.79
CA LEU A 19 -7.04 0.68 13.28
C LEU A 19 -6.17 0.29 14.48
N LYS A 20 -6.80 -0.23 15.53
CA LYS A 20 -6.13 -0.82 16.70
C LYS A 20 -6.22 -2.33 16.61
N GLU A 21 -5.09 -3.00 16.38
CA GLU A 21 -5.04 -4.46 16.21
C GLU A 21 -5.69 -5.22 17.38
N VAL A 22 -5.56 -4.73 18.61
CA VAL A 22 -6.17 -5.31 19.82
C VAL A 22 -7.69 -5.29 19.83
N HIS A 23 -8.33 -4.44 19.01
CA HIS A 23 -9.78 -4.36 18.88
C HIS A 23 -10.32 -5.18 17.69
N MET A 24 -9.44 -5.76 16.88
CA MET A 24 -9.85 -6.60 15.75
C MET A 24 -10.23 -8.00 16.23
N SER A 25 -11.24 -8.60 15.60
CA SER A 25 -11.47 -10.03 15.76
C SER A 25 -10.25 -10.83 15.27
N PRO A 26 -10.05 -12.07 15.74
CA PRO A 26 -8.93 -12.90 15.28
C PRO A 26 -8.84 -13.02 13.75
N ILE A 27 -9.99 -13.17 13.08
CA ILE A 27 -10.06 -13.28 11.62
C ILE A 27 -9.66 -11.95 10.96
N GLN A 28 -10.20 -10.82 11.43
CA GLN A 28 -9.88 -9.50 10.86
C GLN A 28 -8.38 -9.20 10.96
N ARG A 29 -7.75 -9.49 12.09
CA ARG A 29 -6.31 -9.32 12.28
C ARG A 29 -5.49 -10.15 11.29
N ILE A 30 -5.82 -11.43 11.15
CA ILE A 30 -5.11 -12.33 10.22
C ILE A 30 -5.26 -11.85 8.78
N GLU A 31 -6.49 -11.58 8.35
CA GLU A 31 -6.76 -11.20 6.96
C GLU A 31 -6.25 -9.79 6.63
N THR A 32 -6.30 -8.85 7.58
CA THR A 32 -5.72 -7.51 7.39
C THR A 32 -4.20 -7.59 7.22
N LYS A 33 -3.51 -8.44 8.01
CA LYS A 33 -2.07 -8.65 7.85
C LYS A 33 -1.74 -9.35 6.54
N ARG A 34 -2.49 -10.39 6.15
CA ARG A 34 -2.33 -11.09 4.87
C ARG A 34 -2.52 -10.14 3.68
N ALA A 35 -3.59 -9.35 3.69
CA ALA A 35 -3.87 -8.37 2.65
C ALA A 35 -2.75 -7.33 2.55
N PHE A 36 -2.27 -6.80 3.69
CA PHE A 36 -1.15 -5.86 3.70
C PHE A 36 0.12 -6.46 3.08
N PHE A 37 0.54 -7.66 3.52
CA PHE A 37 1.74 -8.30 2.98
C PHE A 37 1.58 -8.69 1.50
N GLY A 38 0.40 -9.15 1.09
CA GLY A 38 0.10 -9.44 -0.30
C GLY A 38 0.19 -8.19 -1.18
N ALA A 39 -0.39 -7.07 -0.73
CA ALA A 39 -0.31 -5.80 -1.44
C ALA A 39 1.14 -5.27 -1.52
N CYS A 40 1.90 -5.32 -0.42
CA CYS A 40 3.33 -4.96 -0.44
C CYS A 40 4.12 -5.83 -1.42
N GLY A 41 3.91 -7.15 -1.42
CA GLY A 41 4.56 -8.06 -2.36
C GLY A 41 4.26 -7.71 -3.82
N GLN A 42 2.98 -7.49 -4.15
CA GLN A 42 2.57 -7.10 -5.50
C GLN A 42 3.18 -5.75 -5.92
N MET A 43 3.21 -4.76 -5.02
CA MET A 43 3.81 -3.46 -5.32
C MET A 43 5.33 -3.52 -5.48
N LEU A 44 6.03 -4.33 -4.69
CA LEU A 44 7.47 -4.53 -4.87
C LEU A 44 7.79 -5.17 -6.23
N LEU A 45 6.97 -6.12 -6.68
CA LEU A 45 7.11 -6.71 -8.02
C LEU A 45 6.84 -5.68 -9.12
N LEU A 46 5.72 -4.95 -9.04
CA LEU A 46 5.39 -3.88 -10.00
C LEU A 46 6.52 -2.85 -10.14
N MET A 47 7.05 -2.38 -9.02
CA MET A 47 8.11 -1.37 -9.03
C MET A 47 9.43 -1.91 -9.60
N ARG A 48 9.79 -3.16 -9.27
CA ARG A 48 11.05 -3.79 -9.71
C ARG A 48 11.00 -4.23 -11.18
N ASP A 49 9.93 -4.93 -11.56
CA ASP A 49 9.86 -5.65 -12.82
C ASP A 49 9.22 -4.81 -13.93
N ASP A 50 8.13 -4.09 -13.64
CA ASP A 50 7.40 -3.37 -14.67
C ASP A 50 7.90 -1.93 -14.80
N ILE A 51 7.92 -1.17 -13.69
CA ILE A 51 8.41 0.21 -13.71
C ILE A 51 9.93 0.25 -13.92
N GLY A 52 10.67 -0.63 -13.23
CA GLY A 52 12.12 -0.74 -13.39
C GLY A 52 12.59 -1.17 -14.77
N ALA A 53 11.71 -1.75 -15.60
CA ALA A 53 12.02 -2.11 -17.00
C ALA A 53 11.76 -0.97 -18.01
N ILE A 54 11.18 0.16 -17.58
CA ILE A 54 10.98 1.32 -18.46
C ILE A 54 12.31 2.04 -18.65
N GLU A 55 12.86 2.02 -19.86
CA GLU A 55 14.15 2.67 -20.18
C GLU A 55 14.11 4.20 -20.15
N ASP A 56 12.92 4.79 -20.36
CA ASP A 56 12.71 6.23 -20.33
C ASP A 56 12.28 6.68 -18.93
N ASP A 57 13.22 7.28 -18.20
CA ASP A 57 13.01 7.76 -16.82
C ASP A 57 11.77 8.67 -16.69
N ASN A 58 11.48 9.52 -17.69
CA ASN A 58 10.32 10.40 -17.62
C ASN A 58 9.01 9.60 -17.65
N LYS A 59 8.94 8.55 -18.49
CA LYS A 59 7.78 7.66 -18.54
C LYS A 59 7.63 6.83 -17.27
N ALA A 60 8.75 6.40 -16.67
CA ALA A 60 8.72 5.69 -15.40
C ALA A 60 8.16 6.59 -14.28
N ILE A 61 8.59 7.85 -14.25
CA ILE A 61 8.08 8.86 -13.30
C ILE A 61 6.59 9.13 -13.53
N GLU A 62 6.16 9.34 -14.77
CA GLU A 62 4.74 9.53 -15.12
C GLU A 62 3.88 8.33 -14.71
N ALA A 63 4.38 7.10 -14.91
CA ALA A 63 3.68 5.90 -14.47
C ALA A 63 3.53 5.85 -12.94
N MET A 64 4.59 6.18 -12.19
CA MET A 64 4.53 6.25 -10.72
C MET A 64 3.55 7.34 -10.24
N ASP A 65 3.57 8.52 -10.85
CA ASP A 65 2.65 9.62 -10.49
C ASP A 65 1.20 9.24 -10.78
N ASN A 66 0.95 8.56 -11.91
CA ASN A 66 -0.37 8.02 -12.22
C ASN A 66 -0.85 7.01 -11.17
N LEU A 67 0.00 6.08 -10.73
CA LEU A 67 -0.36 5.13 -9.67
C LEU A 67 -0.70 5.83 -8.35
N LEU A 68 0.06 6.86 -7.98
CA LEU A 68 -0.25 7.68 -6.80
C LEU A 68 -1.59 8.40 -6.95
N ASN A 69 -1.87 8.98 -8.12
CA ASN A 69 -3.15 9.62 -8.42
C ASN A 69 -4.31 8.62 -8.34
N GLN A 70 -4.15 7.39 -8.82
CA GLN A 70 -5.17 6.34 -8.70
C GLN A 70 -5.48 6.01 -7.23
N VAL A 71 -4.46 5.87 -6.38
CA VAL A 71 -4.64 5.64 -4.93
C VAL A 71 -5.33 6.84 -4.28
N GLY A 72 -4.93 8.06 -4.61
CA GLY A 72 -5.58 9.29 -4.13
C GLY A 72 -7.05 9.35 -4.51
N ASN A 73 -7.36 9.09 -5.78
CA ASN A 73 -8.73 9.06 -6.29
C ASN A 73 -9.59 7.98 -5.62
N PHE A 74 -9.02 6.81 -5.33
CA PHE A 74 -9.73 5.77 -4.57
C PHE A 74 -10.17 6.31 -3.20
N TRP A 75 -9.26 6.91 -2.42
CA TRP A 75 -9.60 7.43 -1.09
C TRP A 75 -10.53 8.64 -1.11
N LEU A 76 -10.39 9.53 -2.10
CA LEU A 76 -11.35 10.62 -2.30
C LEU A 76 -12.75 10.07 -2.53
N ASN A 77 -12.88 9.04 -3.37
CA ASN A 77 -14.17 8.38 -3.63
C ASN A 77 -14.72 7.68 -2.38
N GLU A 78 -13.88 7.00 -1.58
CA GLU A 78 -14.33 6.39 -0.32
C GLU A 78 -14.78 7.43 0.70
N SER A 79 -14.10 8.58 0.79
CA SER A 79 -14.50 9.66 1.69
C SER A 79 -15.84 10.29 1.31
N GLY A 80 -16.15 10.38 0.02
CA GLY A 80 -17.41 10.92 -0.49
C GLY A 80 -18.61 9.98 -0.31
N LYS A 81 -18.39 8.67 -0.13
CA LYS A 81 -19.45 7.67 0.09
C LYS A 81 -20.03 7.68 1.50
N HIS A 82 -19.42 8.42 2.42
CA HIS A 82 -19.85 8.54 3.82
C HIS A 82 -20.58 9.85 4.14
N ASN A 83 -20.93 10.67 3.13
CA ASN A 83 -21.81 11.84 3.26
C ASN A 83 -23.22 11.56 2.72
#